data_AF-A0A2Z5EMP0-F1
#
_entry.id   AF-A0A2Z5EMP0-F1
#
_cell.length_a   1.000
_cell.length_b   1.000
_cell.length_c   1.000
_cell.angle_alpha   90.00
_cell.angle_beta   90.00
_cell.angle_gamma   90.00
#
_symmetry.space_group_name_H-M   'P 1'
#
loop_
_entity.id
_entity.type
_entity.pdbx_description
1 polymer ?
#
loop_
_entity_poly.entity_id
_entity_poly.type
_entity_poly.pdbx_seq_one_letter_code
_entity_poly.pdbx_strand_id
1 'polypeptide(L)' 'EEEVAALVIDNGSGMCKAGFAGDDAPRAVFPSIVGRPRHHGIMIG' A
#
# COMPACT_ATOMS: atom_id res chain seq x y z
N GLU A 1 -25.93 11.09 5.64
CA GLU A 1 -25.18 10.23 4.70
C GLU A 1 -23.77 10.16 5.22
N GLU A 2 -23.20 8.96 5.34
CA GLU A 2 -21.79 8.83 5.73
C GLU A 2 -20.95 9.26 4.53
N GLU A 3 -20.11 10.26 4.71
CA GLU A 3 -19.26 10.77 3.64
C GLU A 3 -18.20 9.71 3.30
N VAL A 4 -18.34 9.08 2.13
CA VAL A 4 -17.36 8.09 1.66
C VAL A 4 -16.14 8.84 1.15
N ALA A 5 -15.10 8.92 1.98
CA ALA A 5 -13.83 9.49 1.57
C ALA A 5 -13.15 8.60 0.51
N ALA A 6 -12.78 9.19 -0.62
CA ALA A 6 -12.09 8.49 -1.69
C ALA A 6 -10.70 8.03 -1.22
N LEU A 7 -10.29 6.82 -1.64
CA LEU A 7 -8.92 6.35 -1.47
C LEU A 7 -8.05 6.83 -2.63
N VAL A 8 -6.85 7.28 -2.32
CA VAL A 8 -5.82 7.64 -3.28
C VAL A 8 -4.68 6.63 -3.19
N ILE A 9 -4.32 6.05 -4.33
CA ILE A 9 -3.22 5.07 -4.44
C ILE A 9 -2.27 5.51 -5.55
N ASP A 10 -1.04 5.84 -5.17
CA ASP A 10 0.06 6.18 -6.09
C ASP A 10 0.98 4.95 -6.23
N ASN A 11 0.92 4.31 -7.39
CA ASN A 11 1.69 3.11 -7.72
C ASN A 11 3.07 3.48 -8.30
N GLY A 12 3.94 4.04 -7.46
CA GLY A 12 5.33 4.29 -7.83
C GLY A 12 6.12 2.99 -7.99
N SER A 13 7.16 3.00 -8.84
CA SER A 13 8.00 1.81 -9.07
C SER A 13 8.92 1.47 -7.89
N GLY A 14 9.28 2.44 -7.05
CA GLY A 14 10.04 2.21 -5.82
C GLY A 14 9.17 2.11 -4.57
N MET A 15 8.22 3.04 -4.42
CA MET A 15 7.35 3.14 -3.26
C MET A 15 5.89 3.30 -3.69
N CYS A 16 5.00 2.54 -3.07
CA CYS A 16 3.56 2.75 -3.12
C CYS A 16 3.15 3.66 -1.97
N LYS A 17 2.25 4.60 -2.25
CA LYS A 17 1.70 5.52 -1.25
C LYS A 17 0.18 5.42 -1.26
N ALA A 18 -0.43 5.39 -0.08
CA ALA A 18 -1.88 5.32 0.07
C ALA A 18 -2.38 6.29 1.15
N GLY A 19 -3.57 6.85 0.95
CA GLY A 19 -4.23 7.77 1.88
C GLY A 19 -5.66 8.09 1.47
N PHE A 20 -6.33 8.94 2.23
CA PHE A 20 -7.66 9.47 1.85
C PHE A 20 -7.51 10.78 1.08
N ALA A 21 -8.42 11.03 0.15
CA ALA A 21 -8.46 12.31 -0.56
C ALA A 21 -8.68 13.47 0.41
N GLY A 22 -7.85 14.51 0.29
CA GLY A 22 -7.88 15.67 1.19
C GLY A 22 -6.90 15.61 2.37
N ASP A 23 -6.27 14.46 2.63
CA ASP A 23 -5.16 14.38 3.59
C ASP A 23 -3.93 15.16 3.07
N ASP A 24 -3.21 15.84 3.97
CA ASP A 24 -1.99 16.60 3.64
C ASP A 24 -0.82 15.71 3.20
N ALA A 25 -0.84 14.42 3.55
CA ALA A 25 0.22 13.46 3.29
C ALA A 25 -0.33 12.03 3.21
N PRO A 26 0.36 11.08 2.54
CA PRO A 26 -0.05 9.68 2.54
C PRO A 26 0.00 9.08 3.94
N ARG A 27 -1.01 8.28 4.30
CA ARG A 27 -1.07 7.57 5.57
C ARG A 27 -0.19 6.33 5.60
N ALA A 28 0.08 5.74 4.44
CA ALA A 28 1.00 4.62 4.29
C ALA A 28 1.95 4.85 3.13
N VAL A 29 3.23 4.50 3.35
CA VAL A 29 4.27 4.49 2.33
C VAL A 29 5.07 3.19 2.51
N PHE A 30 5.15 2.37 1.46
CA PHE A 30 5.83 1.08 1.52
C PHE A 30 6.51 0.74 0.18
N PRO A 31 7.55 -0.13 0.17
CA PRO A 31 8.20 -0.52 -1.08
C PRO A 31 7.23 -1.24 -2.02
N SER A 32 7.35 -0.97 -3.32
CA SER A 32 6.56 -1.64 -4.37
C SER A 32 7.13 -3.03 -4.71
N ILE A 33 7.20 -3.91 -3.70
CA ILE A 33 7.86 -5.22 -3.77
C ILE A 33 6.94 -6.30 -3.23
N VAL A 34 6.84 -7.43 -3.95
CA VAL A 34 6.22 -8.66 -3.45
C VAL A 34 7.30 -9.71 -3.25
N GLY A 35 7.49 -10.16 -2.01
CA GLY A 35 8.38 -11.28 -1.69
C GLY A 35 7.78 -12.61 -2.17
N ARG A 36 8.52 -13.37 -2.99
CA ARG A 36 8.14 -14.71 -3.41
C ARG A 36 9.09 -15.74 -2.79
N PRO A 37 8.63 -16.62 -1.88
CA PRO A 37 9.45 -17.69 -1.35
C PRO A 37 10.00 -18.58 -2.48
N ARG A 38 11.29 -18.90 -2.43
CA ARG A 38 11.91 -19.80 -3.41
C ARG A 38 11.66 -21.28 -3.14
N HIS A 39 11.38 -21.63 -1.88
CA HIS A 39 11.08 -23.00 -1.49
C HIS A 39 9.73 -23.04 -0.75
N HIS A 40 9.02 -24.15 -0.93
CA HIS A 40 7.71 -24.40 -0.34
C HIS A 40 7.82 -24.55 1.18
N GLY A 41 6.83 -24.05 1.92
CA GLY A 41 6.72 -24.24 3.38
C GLY A 41 7.61 -23.34 4.25
N ILE A 42 8.32 -22.36 3.68
CA ILE A 42 9.21 -21.49 4.46
C ILE A 42 8.47 -20.31 5.11
N MET A 43 7.45 -19.75 4.46
CA MET A 43 6.74 -18.61 5.05
C MET A 43 5.71 -19.15 6.07
N ILE A 44 6.05 -19.01 7.35
CA ILE A 44 5.12 -19.21 8.48
C ILE A 44 5.00 -17.85 9.16
N GLY A 45 3.81 -17.27 9.05
CA GLY A 45 3.49 -15.93 9.54
C GLY A 45 2.11 -15.52 9.07
#